data_AF-A0A957LGK8-F1
#
_entry.id   AF-A0A957LGK8-F1
#
_cell.length_a   1.000
_cell.length_b   1.000
_cell.length_c   1.000
_cell.angle_alpha   90.00
_cell.angle_beta   90.00
_cell.angle_gamma   90.00
#
_symmetry.space_group_name_H-M   'P 1'
#
loop_
_entity.id
_entity.type
_entity.pdbx_description
1 polymer ?
#
loop_
_entity_poly.entity_id
_entity_poly.type
_entity_poly.pdbx_seq_one_letter_code
_entity_poly.pdbx_strand_id
1 'polypeptide(L)'
;VGLVLFRPAVGVMLLLGYTTVEPAAAEPAVGPLLLGLAAIFVGWMIQGAAEEVLTRGFLLPILGLEWGLTAGVILSSSLFALLHFLNPNVSLIAFLNLFLFGAFAALYALAEGDLWGVFAIHSVWNWAQGNLFGYEVSGQAIGGATLFNFTETGPDFLTGGPFGPEGGLIVTAVLIVGCVWVWWRHQREQSIQTPAP
;
A
#
# COMPACT_ATOMS: atom_id res chain seq x y z
N VAL A 1 4.28 -6.20 8.64
CA VAL A 1 4.98 -5.10 7.92
C VAL A 1 3.98 -4.13 7.26
N GLY A 2 2.95 -4.58 6.53
CA GLY A 2 1.95 -3.68 5.92
C GLY A 2 1.28 -2.71 6.89
N LEU A 3 0.81 -3.20 8.05
CA LEU A 3 0.28 -2.34 9.13
C LEU A 3 1.32 -1.36 9.69
N VAL A 4 2.61 -1.69 9.66
CA VAL A 4 3.68 -0.81 10.15
C VAL A 4 3.92 0.33 9.19
N LEU A 5 3.74 0.11 7.89
CA LEU A 5 3.85 1.16 6.88
C LEU A 5 2.60 2.06 6.87
N PHE A 6 1.40 1.50 7.05
CA PHE A 6 0.17 2.29 6.94
C PHE A 6 -0.19 3.08 8.21
N ARG A 7 0.00 2.50 9.41
CA ARG A 7 -0.38 3.15 10.68
C ARG A 7 0.23 4.56 10.88
N PRO A 8 1.49 4.83 10.50
CA PRO A 8 2.03 6.19 10.57
C PRO A 8 1.21 7.23 9.82
N ALA A 9 0.65 6.89 8.65
CA ALA A 9 -0.17 7.83 7.89
C ALA A 9 -1.43 8.23 8.66
N VAL A 10 -2.14 7.23 9.20
CA VAL A 10 -3.32 7.47 10.05
C VAL A 10 -2.96 8.23 11.33
N GLY A 11 -1.84 7.87 11.96
CA GLY A 11 -1.34 8.56 13.15
C GLY A 11 -1.03 10.04 12.91
N VAL A 12 -0.38 10.37 11.79
CA VAL A 12 -0.12 11.76 11.39
C VAL A 12 -1.43 12.51 11.13
N MET A 13 -2.37 11.90 10.40
CA MET A 13 -3.68 12.54 10.16
C MET A 13 -4.44 12.80 11.47
N LEU A 14 -4.41 11.87 12.43
CA LEU A 14 -4.99 12.08 13.76
C LEU A 14 -4.30 13.22 14.52
N LEU A 15 -2.97 13.27 14.52
CA LEU A 15 -2.21 14.33 15.20
C LEU A 15 -2.47 15.72 14.63
N LEU A 16 -2.71 15.80 13.32
CA LEU A 16 -3.02 17.06 12.63
C LEU A 16 -4.52 17.43 12.71
N GLY A 17 -5.37 16.54 13.24
CA GLY A 17 -6.82 16.74 13.26
C GLY A 17 -7.43 16.68 11.85
N TYR A 18 -6.82 15.94 10.93
CA TYR A 18 -7.21 15.84 9.51
C TYR A 18 -8.08 14.62 9.21
N THR A 19 -8.52 13.91 10.24
CA THR A 19 -9.46 12.81 10.12
C THR A 19 -10.41 12.80 11.30
N THR A 20 -11.67 12.47 11.03
CA THR A 20 -12.73 12.33 12.03
C THR A 20 -13.37 10.96 11.91
N VAL A 21 -13.87 10.42 13.03
CA VAL A 21 -14.64 9.17 13.01
C VAL A 21 -16.10 9.55 12.84
N GLU A 22 -16.70 9.10 11.74
CA GLU A 22 -18.13 9.17 11.56
C GLU A 22 -18.82 8.10 12.41
N PRO A 23 -19.90 8.45 13.13
CA PRO A 23 -20.64 7.48 13.93
C PRO A 23 -21.22 6.39 13.02
N ALA A 24 -21.07 5.13 13.44
CA ALA A 24 -21.70 4.02 12.74
C ALA A 24 -23.23 4.18 12.78
N ALA A 25 -23.89 3.89 11.66
CA ALA A 25 -25.36 3.97 11.56
C ALA A 25 -26.07 3.05 12.57
N ALA A 26 -25.42 1.95 12.98
CA ALA A 26 -25.82 1.08 14.07
C ALA A 26 -24.58 0.36 14.61
N GLU A 27 -24.58 0.05 15.91
CA GLU A 27 -23.56 -0.80 16.52
C GLU A 27 -23.74 -2.23 16.00
N PRO A 28 -22.81 -2.77 15.19
CA PRO A 28 -22.95 -4.12 14.69
C PRO A 28 -22.73 -5.12 15.83
N ALA A 29 -23.42 -6.25 15.78
CA ALA A 29 -23.09 -7.36 16.67
C ALA A 29 -21.64 -7.79 16.43
N VAL A 30 -20.88 -7.96 17.52
CA VAL A 30 -19.43 -8.23 17.47
C VAL A 30 -19.12 -9.48 16.65
N GLY A 31 -19.92 -10.55 16.77
CA GLY A 31 -19.70 -11.80 16.03
C GLY A 31 -19.75 -11.61 14.50
N PRO A 32 -20.86 -11.12 13.93
CA PRO A 32 -20.95 -10.79 12.51
C PRO A 32 -19.88 -9.80 12.01
N LEU A 33 -19.52 -8.79 12.82
CA LEU A 33 -18.46 -7.85 12.47
C LEU A 33 -17.12 -8.58 12.28
N LEU A 34 -16.70 -9.38 13.27
CA LEU A 34 -15.44 -10.12 13.21
C LEU A 34 -15.42 -11.12 12.06
N LEU A 35 -16.54 -11.81 11.82
CA LEU A 35 -16.67 -12.73 10.69
C LEU A 35 -16.55 -11.99 9.35
N GLY A 36 -17.21 -10.84 9.21
CA GLY A 36 -17.12 -10.00 8.02
C GLY A 36 -15.71 -9.48 7.77
N LEU A 37 -15.03 -8.99 8.80
CA LEU A 37 -13.64 -8.53 8.74
C LEU A 37 -12.67 -9.65 8.32
N ALA A 38 -12.86 -10.86 8.85
CA ALA A 38 -12.05 -12.02 8.48
C ALA A 38 -12.33 -12.48 7.04
N ALA A 39 -13.61 -12.50 6.63
CA ALA A 39 -14.01 -12.92 5.29
C ALA A 39 -13.47 -11.95 4.22
N ILE A 40 -13.60 -10.63 4.43
CA ILE A 40 -13.11 -9.63 3.47
C ILE A 40 -11.58 -9.61 3.40
N PHE A 41 -10.88 -9.94 4.49
CA PHE A 41 -9.42 -10.06 4.48
C PHE A 41 -8.94 -11.13 3.49
N VAL A 42 -9.67 -12.23 3.31
CA VAL A 42 -9.36 -13.24 2.28
C VAL A 42 -9.46 -12.64 0.88
N GLY A 43 -10.45 -11.79 0.62
CA GLY A 43 -10.57 -11.05 -0.64
C GLY A 43 -9.34 -10.18 -0.92
N TRP A 44 -8.89 -9.42 0.09
CA TRP A 44 -7.67 -8.61 -0.02
C TRP A 44 -6.41 -9.44 -0.23
N MET A 45 -6.31 -10.63 0.40
CA MET A 45 -5.20 -11.55 0.14
C MET A 45 -5.15 -12.01 -1.32
N ILE A 46 -6.31 -12.30 -1.90
CA ILE A 46 -6.40 -12.72 -3.31
C ILE A 46 -6.05 -11.55 -4.24
N GLN A 47 -6.63 -10.37 -4.01
CA GLN A 47 -6.40 -9.18 -4.83
C GLN A 47 -4.93 -8.72 -4.75
N GLY A 48 -4.40 -8.53 -3.54
CA GLY A 48 -3.01 -8.13 -3.33
C GLY A 48 -2.02 -9.14 -3.92
N ALA A 49 -2.26 -10.45 -3.73
CA ALA A 49 -1.41 -11.47 -4.34
C ALA A 49 -1.50 -11.45 -5.87
N ALA A 50 -2.69 -11.30 -6.46
CA ALA A 50 -2.84 -11.28 -7.92
C ALA A 50 -2.06 -10.11 -8.56
N GLU A 51 -2.17 -8.91 -8.00
CA GLU A 51 -1.45 -7.74 -8.50
C GLU A 51 0.07 -7.90 -8.38
N GLU A 52 0.55 -8.40 -7.24
CA GLU A 52 1.98 -8.63 -7.00
C GLU A 52 2.55 -9.80 -7.81
N VAL A 53 1.79 -10.88 -8.04
CA VAL A 53 2.21 -11.96 -8.96
C VAL A 53 2.42 -11.41 -10.36
N LEU A 54 1.47 -10.62 -10.87
CA LEU A 54 1.57 -10.03 -12.20
C LEU A 54 2.76 -9.09 -12.31
N THR A 55 2.91 -8.18 -11.35
CA THR A 55 3.88 -7.08 -11.45
C THR A 55 5.27 -7.45 -10.97
N ARG A 56 5.40 -8.19 -9.85
CA ARG A 56 6.69 -8.52 -9.22
C ARG A 56 7.11 -9.96 -9.50
N GLY A 57 6.16 -10.87 -9.65
CA GLY A 57 6.43 -12.26 -10.01
C GLY A 57 6.70 -12.48 -11.50
N PHE A 58 5.97 -11.78 -12.38
CA PHE A 58 6.06 -11.98 -13.82
C PHE A 58 6.77 -10.84 -14.55
N LEU A 59 6.29 -9.61 -14.42
CA LEU A 59 6.84 -8.48 -15.21
C LEU A 59 8.24 -8.07 -14.78
N LEU A 60 8.46 -7.86 -13.48
CA LEU A 60 9.76 -7.42 -12.96
C LEU A 60 10.92 -8.34 -13.39
N PRO A 61 10.85 -9.68 -13.29
CA PRO A 61 11.93 -10.55 -13.74
C PRO A 61 12.15 -10.50 -15.26
N ILE A 62 11.08 -10.51 -16.06
CA ILE A 62 11.19 -10.46 -17.53
C ILE A 62 11.86 -9.17 -17.98
N LEU A 63 11.36 -8.03 -17.48
CA LEU A 63 11.89 -6.71 -17.81
C LEU A 63 13.31 -6.52 -17.27
N GLY A 64 13.59 -7.08 -16.08
CA GLY A 64 14.90 -7.07 -15.46
C GLY A 64 15.95 -7.87 -16.22
N LEU A 65 15.57 -9.02 -16.78
CA LEU A 65 16.45 -9.85 -17.61
C LEU A 65 16.72 -9.22 -18.97
N GLU A 66 15.71 -8.62 -19.59
CA GLU A 66 15.82 -8.08 -20.95
C GLU A 66 16.50 -6.68 -20.97
N TRP A 67 16.14 -5.80 -20.03
CA TRP A 67 16.56 -4.39 -20.05
C TRP A 67 17.33 -3.95 -18.79
N GLY A 68 17.63 -4.88 -17.89
CA GLY A 68 18.36 -4.62 -16.65
C GLY A 68 17.44 -4.28 -15.47
N LEU A 69 17.97 -4.49 -14.26
CA LEU A 69 17.20 -4.41 -13.01
C LEU A 69 16.50 -3.06 -12.81
N THR A 70 17.19 -1.96 -13.12
CA THR A 70 16.64 -0.60 -12.98
C THR A 70 15.42 -0.40 -13.89
N ALA A 71 15.50 -0.87 -15.15
CA ALA A 71 14.37 -0.80 -16.06
C ALA A 71 13.22 -1.70 -15.58
N GLY A 72 13.53 -2.91 -15.09
CA GLY A 72 12.56 -3.82 -14.50
C GLY A 72 11.77 -3.17 -13.35
N VAL A 73 12.45 -2.51 -12.42
CA VAL A 73 11.81 -1.79 -11.30
C VAL A 73 10.94 -0.66 -11.81
N ILE A 74 11.47 0.23 -12.67
CA ILE A 74 10.74 1.40 -13.14
C ILE A 74 9.49 0.99 -13.94
N LEU A 75 9.61 0.05 -14.86
CA LEU A 75 8.53 -0.32 -15.77
C LEU A 75 7.45 -1.16 -15.08
N SER A 76 7.81 -2.11 -14.21
CA SER A 76 6.83 -2.86 -13.42
C SER A 76 6.03 -1.94 -12.47
N SER A 77 6.72 -0.98 -11.84
CA SER A 77 6.09 0.03 -10.97
C SER A 77 5.18 0.99 -11.74
N SER A 78 5.59 1.37 -12.95
CA SER A 78 4.77 2.20 -13.84
C SER A 78 3.50 1.47 -14.25
N LEU A 79 3.60 0.16 -14.56
CA LEU A 79 2.41 -0.61 -14.90
C LEU A 79 1.47 -0.74 -13.69
N PHE A 80 2.00 -0.95 -12.49
CA PHE A 80 1.19 -0.96 -11.27
C PHE A 80 0.36 0.33 -11.14
N ALA A 81 0.99 1.50 -11.32
CA ALA A 81 0.27 2.78 -11.31
C ALA A 81 -0.76 2.89 -12.45
N LEU A 82 -0.44 2.39 -13.65
CA LEU A 82 -1.34 2.43 -14.80
C LEU A 82 -2.58 1.53 -14.64
N LEU A 83 -2.48 0.40 -13.92
CA LEU A 83 -3.63 -0.45 -13.60
C LEU A 83 -4.72 0.32 -12.82
N HIS A 84 -4.32 1.37 -12.12
CA HIS A 84 -5.19 2.20 -11.29
C HIS A 84 -5.60 3.50 -11.99
N PHE A 85 -5.15 3.77 -13.21
CA PHE A 85 -5.37 5.06 -13.89
C PHE A 85 -6.85 5.38 -14.13
N LEU A 86 -7.69 4.35 -14.27
CA LEU A 86 -9.14 4.48 -14.47
C LEU A 86 -9.93 4.47 -13.16
N ASN A 87 -9.27 4.41 -12.00
CA ASN A 87 -9.95 4.49 -10.73
C ASN A 87 -10.55 5.90 -10.53
N PRO A 88 -11.65 6.01 -9.77
CA PRO A 88 -12.19 7.30 -9.40
C PRO A 88 -11.15 8.15 -8.66
N ASN A 89 -11.22 9.46 -8.82
CA ASN A 89 -10.46 10.44 -8.04
C ASN A 89 -8.92 10.35 -8.11
N VAL A 90 -8.37 9.64 -9.10
CA VAL A 90 -6.91 9.57 -9.30
C VAL A 90 -6.34 10.97 -9.55
N SER A 91 -5.59 11.48 -8.59
CA SER A 91 -4.81 12.70 -8.71
C SER A 91 -3.39 12.40 -9.21
N LEU A 92 -2.63 13.43 -9.57
CA LEU A 92 -1.20 13.26 -9.88
C LEU A 92 -0.42 12.71 -8.68
N ILE A 93 -0.74 13.14 -7.45
CA ILE A 93 -0.07 12.65 -6.23
C ILE A 93 -0.43 11.18 -6.01
N ALA A 94 -1.69 10.79 -6.18
CA ALA A 94 -2.12 9.40 -6.12
C ALA A 94 -1.36 8.52 -7.13
N PHE A 95 -1.29 8.95 -8.39
CA PHE A 95 -0.56 8.21 -9.42
C PHE A 95 0.93 8.04 -9.08
N LEU A 96 1.57 9.10 -8.57
CA LEU A 96 2.97 9.05 -8.11
C LEU A 96 3.14 8.13 -6.90
N ASN A 97 2.20 8.12 -5.95
CA ASN A 97 2.23 7.23 -4.79
C ASN A 97 2.03 5.77 -5.20
N LEU A 98 1.16 5.47 -6.17
CA LEU A 98 1.01 4.13 -6.73
C LEU A 98 2.31 3.67 -7.39
N PHE A 99 2.99 4.55 -8.12
CA PHE A 99 4.31 4.27 -8.66
C PHE A 99 5.36 4.05 -7.56
N LEU A 100 5.34 4.85 -6.48
CA LEU A 100 6.27 4.71 -5.36
C LEU A 100 6.03 3.40 -4.58
N PHE A 101 4.77 3.01 -4.37
CA PHE A 101 4.42 1.71 -3.83
C PHE A 101 4.89 0.60 -4.78
N GLY A 102 4.65 0.78 -6.08
CA GLY A 102 5.32 0.15 -7.21
C GLY A 102 6.77 -0.23 -6.91
N ALA A 103 7.58 0.81 -6.75
CA ALA A 103 9.03 0.70 -6.57
C ALA A 103 9.39 0.08 -5.21
N PHE A 104 8.70 0.46 -4.13
CA PHE A 104 8.89 -0.14 -2.81
C PHE A 104 8.73 -1.65 -2.85
N ALA A 105 7.63 -2.14 -3.42
CA ALA A 105 7.33 -3.56 -3.49
C ALA A 105 8.31 -4.32 -4.41
N ALA A 106 8.76 -3.69 -5.50
CA ALA A 106 9.81 -4.26 -6.35
C ALA A 106 11.14 -4.39 -5.58
N LEU A 107 11.59 -3.33 -4.90
CA LEU A 107 12.80 -3.36 -4.07
C LEU A 107 12.71 -4.39 -2.95
N TYR A 108 11.55 -4.49 -2.30
CA TYR A 108 11.30 -5.45 -1.23
C TYR A 108 11.38 -6.89 -1.73
N ALA A 109 10.68 -7.21 -2.82
CA ALA A 109 10.69 -8.55 -3.41
C ALA A 109 12.10 -8.96 -3.87
N LEU A 110 12.88 -8.04 -4.44
CA LEU A 110 14.27 -8.28 -4.82
C LEU A 110 15.17 -8.51 -3.61
N ALA A 111 14.96 -7.78 -2.51
CA ALA A 111 15.77 -7.90 -1.31
C ALA A 111 15.52 -9.22 -0.57
N GLU A 112 14.27 -9.66 -0.48
CA GLU A 112 13.91 -10.91 0.21
C GLU A 112 14.04 -12.16 -0.68
N GLY A 113 13.96 -11.99 -2.00
CA GLY A 113 14.06 -13.10 -2.96
C GLY A 113 12.78 -13.94 -3.09
N ASP A 114 11.67 -13.51 -2.50
CA ASP A 114 10.35 -14.11 -2.63
C ASP A 114 9.22 -13.07 -2.63
N LEU A 115 7.99 -13.53 -2.84
CA LEU A 115 6.81 -12.67 -2.91
C LEU A 115 5.93 -12.68 -1.65
N TRP A 116 6.17 -13.58 -0.69
CA TRP A 116 5.27 -13.76 0.45
C TRP A 116 5.17 -12.49 1.30
N GLY A 117 6.31 -11.84 1.53
CA GLY A 117 6.34 -10.60 2.30
C GLY A 117 5.60 -9.46 1.61
N VAL A 118 5.77 -9.29 0.29
CA VAL A 118 5.10 -8.21 -0.45
C VAL A 118 3.60 -8.46 -0.59
N PHE A 119 3.16 -9.72 -0.76
CA PHE A 119 1.74 -10.09 -0.71
C PHE A 119 1.11 -9.70 0.62
N ALA A 120 1.78 -10.05 1.73
CA ALA A 120 1.30 -9.72 3.06
C ALA A 120 1.26 -8.21 3.29
N ILE A 121 2.27 -7.45 2.82
CA ILE A 121 2.30 -5.99 2.95
C ILE A 121 1.12 -5.36 2.21
N HIS A 122 0.94 -5.69 0.94
CA HIS A 122 -0.10 -5.12 0.09
C HIS A 122 -1.49 -5.47 0.62
N SER A 123 -1.76 -6.74 0.87
CA SER A 123 -3.07 -7.21 1.34
C SER A 123 -3.47 -6.56 2.68
N VAL A 124 -2.50 -6.46 3.61
CA VAL A 124 -2.74 -5.86 4.92
C VAL A 124 -2.88 -4.34 4.83
N TRP A 125 -2.18 -3.69 3.89
CA TRP A 125 -2.34 -2.25 3.64
C TRP A 125 -3.79 -1.95 3.23
N ASN A 126 -4.28 -2.61 2.18
CA ASN A 126 -5.63 -2.36 1.65
C ASN A 126 -6.71 -2.72 2.68
N TRP A 127 -6.59 -3.88 3.34
CA TRP A 127 -7.52 -4.28 4.38
C TRP A 127 -7.50 -3.33 5.59
N ALA A 128 -6.34 -2.83 6.00
CA ALA A 128 -6.26 -1.88 7.08
C ALA A 128 -6.90 -0.54 6.70
N GLN A 129 -6.55 0.01 5.54
CA GLN A 129 -7.10 1.27 5.04
C GLN A 129 -8.63 1.19 4.92
N GLY A 130 -9.13 0.16 4.25
CA GLY A 130 -10.55 0.00 3.96
C GLY A 130 -11.40 -0.52 5.11
N ASN A 131 -10.98 -1.60 5.77
CA ASN A 131 -11.84 -2.33 6.71
C ASN A 131 -11.48 -2.10 8.17
N LEU A 132 -10.25 -1.69 8.49
CA LEU A 132 -9.96 -1.22 9.84
C LEU A 132 -10.30 0.26 10.00
N PHE A 133 -9.89 1.10 9.05
CA PHE A 133 -10.04 2.55 9.14
C PHE A 133 -11.17 3.14 8.31
N GLY A 134 -11.78 2.40 7.38
CA GLY A 134 -12.97 2.87 6.67
C GLY A 134 -12.71 3.90 5.59
N TYR A 135 -11.45 4.11 5.20
CA TYR A 135 -11.12 4.97 4.08
C TYR A 135 -11.39 4.27 2.75
N GLU A 136 -11.56 5.07 1.70
CA GLU A 136 -11.50 4.60 0.32
C GLU A 136 -10.14 3.93 0.04
N VAL A 137 -10.10 2.87 -0.78
CA VAL A 137 -8.85 2.20 -1.19
C VAL A 137 -8.64 2.44 -2.67
N SER A 138 -7.61 3.21 -3.01
CA SER A 138 -7.33 3.62 -4.39
C SER A 138 -8.55 4.20 -5.11
N GLY A 139 -9.34 5.03 -4.41
CA GLY A 139 -10.55 5.69 -4.91
C GLY A 139 -11.78 4.80 -5.07
N GLN A 140 -11.74 3.57 -4.53
CA GLN A 140 -12.87 2.66 -4.53
C GLN A 140 -13.51 2.59 -3.14
N ALA A 141 -14.85 2.67 -3.13
CA ALA A 141 -15.62 2.57 -1.90
C ALA A 141 -15.60 1.13 -1.40
N ILE A 142 -15.26 0.97 -0.12
CA ILE A 142 -15.07 -0.35 0.45
C ILE A 142 -16.40 -0.86 0.99
N GLY A 143 -16.98 -1.82 0.26
CA GLY A 143 -18.13 -2.57 0.74
C GLY A 143 -17.74 -3.53 1.86
N GLY A 144 -18.71 -3.90 2.69
CA GLY A 144 -18.56 -4.95 3.71
C GLY A 144 -18.37 -4.41 5.12
N ALA A 145 -17.70 -5.21 5.96
CA ALA A 145 -17.51 -4.91 7.37
C ALA A 145 -16.34 -3.94 7.58
N THR A 146 -16.57 -2.91 8.38
CA THR A 146 -15.57 -1.90 8.74
C THR A 146 -15.59 -1.66 10.24
N LEU A 147 -14.41 -1.54 10.86
CA LEU A 147 -14.27 -1.36 12.31
C LEU A 147 -14.43 0.12 12.73
N PHE A 148 -13.72 1.02 12.05
CA PHE A 148 -13.86 2.47 12.22
C PHE A 148 -14.22 3.10 10.88
N ASN A 149 -15.10 4.09 10.89
CA ASN A 149 -15.47 4.83 9.68
C ASN A 149 -14.78 6.20 9.71
N PHE A 150 -13.48 6.24 9.42
CA PHE A 150 -12.77 7.51 9.35
C PHE A 150 -13.12 8.24 8.05
N THR A 151 -13.10 9.57 8.11
CA THR A 151 -13.26 10.45 6.95
C THR A 151 -12.22 11.55 7.01
N GLU A 152 -11.55 11.78 5.88
CA GLU A 152 -10.58 12.84 5.72
C GLU A 152 -11.26 14.20 5.79
N THR A 153 -10.72 15.09 6.63
CA THR A 153 -11.20 16.47 6.81
C THR A 153 -10.12 17.52 6.53
N GLY A 154 -8.87 17.07 6.39
CA GLY A 154 -7.74 17.91 5.97
C GLY A 154 -7.67 18.14 4.46
N PRO A 155 -6.69 18.93 3.98
CA PRO A 155 -6.52 19.19 2.55
C PRO A 155 -6.23 17.91 1.75
N ASP A 156 -6.95 17.72 0.63
CA ASP A 156 -6.85 16.52 -0.22
C ASP A 156 -5.42 16.19 -0.67
N PHE A 157 -4.57 17.19 -0.92
CA PHE A 157 -3.19 16.93 -1.33
C PHE A 157 -2.33 16.34 -0.20
N LEU A 158 -2.71 16.52 1.08
CA LEU A 158 -2.04 15.93 2.24
C LEU A 158 -2.63 14.59 2.61
N THR A 159 -3.96 14.50 2.64
CA THR A 159 -4.72 13.34 3.14
C THR A 159 -5.11 12.37 2.04
N GLY A 160 -5.07 12.76 0.77
CA GLY A 160 -5.51 11.97 -0.37
C GLY A 160 -6.99 12.11 -0.73
N GLY A 161 -7.79 12.74 0.15
CA GLY A 161 -9.19 13.07 -0.12
C GLY A 161 -10.00 11.86 -0.58
N PRO A 162 -10.89 12.00 -1.58
CA PRO A 162 -11.74 10.90 -2.07
C PRO A 162 -11.00 9.73 -2.74
N PHE A 163 -9.68 9.79 -2.90
CA PHE A 163 -8.88 8.63 -3.33
C PHE A 163 -8.50 7.72 -2.15
N GLY A 164 -8.60 8.25 -0.92
CA GLY A 164 -8.08 7.66 0.29
C GLY A 164 -6.63 8.07 0.60
N PRO A 165 -6.07 7.68 1.75
CA PRO A 165 -4.76 8.11 2.24
C PRO A 165 -3.60 7.96 1.26
N GLU A 166 -3.66 6.93 0.41
CA GLU A 166 -2.73 6.67 -0.69
C GLU A 166 -2.58 7.85 -1.66
N GLY A 167 -3.56 8.75 -1.75
CA GLY A 167 -3.55 9.91 -2.62
C GLY A 167 -2.76 11.12 -2.08
N GLY A 168 -2.29 11.05 -0.83
CA GLY A 168 -1.76 12.21 -0.10
C GLY A 168 -0.25 12.25 0.10
N LEU A 169 0.30 13.44 0.34
CA LEU A 169 1.72 13.64 0.66
C LEU A 169 2.18 12.94 1.94
N ILE A 170 1.26 12.67 2.87
CA ILE A 170 1.58 11.90 4.08
C ILE A 170 2.05 10.49 3.69
N VAL A 171 1.31 9.82 2.78
CA VAL A 171 1.70 8.50 2.28
C VAL A 171 2.92 8.60 1.37
N THR A 172 3.10 9.68 0.60
CA THR A 172 4.35 9.91 -0.16
C THR A 172 5.58 9.83 0.74
N ALA A 173 5.55 10.50 1.90
CA ALA A 173 6.67 10.47 2.84
C ALA A 173 6.92 9.06 3.40
N VAL A 174 5.84 8.33 3.77
CA VAL A 174 5.92 6.94 4.23
C VAL A 174 6.57 6.04 3.18
N LEU A 175 6.16 6.13 1.92
CA LEU A 175 6.69 5.31 0.83
C LEU A 175 8.16 5.62 0.53
N ILE A 176 8.54 6.91 0.52
CA ILE A 176 9.95 7.31 0.34
C ILE A 176 10.82 6.72 1.45
N VAL A 177 10.39 6.86 2.72
CA VAL A 177 11.11 6.28 3.86
C VAL A 177 11.18 4.75 3.74
N GLY A 178 10.09 4.11 3.32
CA GLY A 178 10.05 2.67 3.07
C GLY A 178 11.07 2.23 2.02
N CYS A 179 11.12 2.89 0.86
CA CYS A 179 12.08 2.62 -0.20
C CYS A 179 13.52 2.77 0.28
N VAL A 180 13.83 3.89 0.96
CA VAL A 180 15.16 4.15 1.51
C VAL A 180 15.55 3.09 2.54
N TRP A 181 14.62 2.70 3.41
CA TRP A 181 14.86 1.70 4.44
C TRP A 181 15.16 0.31 3.85
N VAL A 182 14.35 -0.15 2.88
CA VAL A 182 14.58 -1.43 2.20
C VAL A 182 15.93 -1.42 1.50
N TRP A 183 16.23 -0.36 0.74
CA TRP A 183 17.50 -0.23 0.04
C TRP A 183 18.69 -0.24 1.01
N TRP A 184 18.64 0.57 2.07
CA TRP A 184 19.70 0.63 3.08
C TRP A 184 19.91 -0.71 3.77
N ARG A 185 18.83 -1.39 4.16
CA ARG A 185 18.89 -2.70 4.81
C ARG A 185 19.59 -3.71 3.90
N HIS A 186 19.19 -3.78 2.64
CA HIS A 186 19.75 -4.72 1.68
C HIS A 186 21.26 -4.49 1.49
N GLN A 187 21.70 -3.23 1.38
CA GLN A 187 23.13 -2.91 1.26
C GLN A 187 23.95 -3.35 2.48
N ARG A 188 23.38 -3.23 3.70
CA ARG A 188 24.07 -3.70 4.91
C ARG A 188 24.20 -5.22 4.94
N GLU A 189 23.16 -5.94 4.57
CA GLU A 189 23.19 -7.40 4.51
C GLU A 189 24.26 -7.90 3.53
N GLN A 190 24.36 -7.27 2.35
CA GLN A 190 25.44 -7.58 1.39
C GLN A 190 26.84 -7.28 1.96
N SER A 191 27.01 -6.16 2.66
CA SER A 191 28.30 -5.78 3.26
C SER A 191 28.76 -6.73 4.38
N ILE A 192 27.83 -7.41 5.06
CA ILE A 192 28.15 -8.42 6.08
C ILE A 192 28.56 -9.74 5.40
N GLN A 193 27.92 -10.08 4.28
CA GLN A 193 28.18 -11.32 3.54
C GLN A 193 29.46 -11.25 2.69
N THR A 194 29.92 -10.04 2.34
CA THR A 194 31.21 -9.80 1.66
C THR A 194 32.12 -8.97 2.54
N PRO A 195 32.95 -9.58 3.42
CA PRO A 195 33.94 -8.83 4.18
C PRO A 195 34.89 -8.11 3.21
N ALA A 196 35.21 -6.85 3.51
CA ALA A 196 36.18 -6.08 2.72
C ALA A 196 37.52 -6.84 2.60
N PRO A 197 38.20 -6.77 1.45
CA PRO A 197 39.48 -7.46 1.21
C PRO A 197 40.61 -6.98 2.13
#